data_AF-A0A081DFE1-F1
#
_entry.id   AF-A0A081DFE1-F1
#
_cell.length_a   1.000
_cell.length_b   1.000
_cell.length_c   1.000
_cell.angle_alpha   90.00
_cell.angle_beta   90.00
_cell.angle_gamma   90.00
#
_symmetry.space_group_name_H-M   'P 1'
#
loop_
_entity.id
_entity.type
_entity.pdbx_description
1 polymer ?
#
loop_
_entity_poly.entity_id
_entity_poly.type
_entity_poly.pdbx_seq_one_letter_code
_entity_poly.pdbx_strand_id
1 'polypeptide(L)' 'MLLFVFQAKRWARIIAIVLFSLALLAATIGLVALSGAFVNKIPMLVMIFIYAIAIYHLGFSESYKAYFQYKNPRK' A
#
# COMPACT_ATOMS: atom_id res chain seq x y z
N MET A 1 -10.69 -1.99 -7.35
CA MET A 1 -9.31 -1.61 -7.75
C MET A 1 -8.29 -2.74 -7.56
N LEU A 2 -8.27 -3.45 -6.43
CA LEU A 2 -7.33 -4.56 -6.18
C LEU A 2 -7.32 -5.62 -7.29
N LEU A 3 -8.49 -5.98 -7.83
CA LEU A 3 -8.58 -6.89 -8.99
C LEU A 3 -7.74 -6.42 -10.19
N PHE A 4 -7.71 -5.12 -10.50
CA PHE A 4 -6.90 -4.58 -11.59
C PHE A 4 -5.41 -4.54 -11.28
N VAL A 5 -5.04 -4.42 -10.00
CA VAL A 5 -3.65 -4.57 -9.53
C VAL A 5 -3.20 -6.00 -9.75
N PHE A 6 -4.02 -6.99 -9.37
CA PHE A 6 -3.72 -8.41 -9.61
C PHE A 6 -3.73 -8.78 -11.10
N GLN A 7 -4.49 -8.09 -11.94
CA GLN A 7 -4.38 -8.20 -13.40
C GLN A 7 -3.11 -7.55 -13.99
N ALA A 8 -2.17 -7.10 -13.16
CA ALA A 8 -0.93 -6.45 -13.59
C ALA A 8 -1.16 -5.22 -14.48
N LYS A 9 -2.26 -4.47 -14.27
CA LYS A 9 -2.45 -3.19 -14.98
C LYS A 9 -1.54 -2.12 -14.38
N ARG A 10 -0.64 -1.54 -15.19
CA ARG A 10 0.35 -0.53 -14.73
C ARG A 10 -0.28 0.69 -14.06
N TRP A 11 -1.37 1.21 -14.63
CA TRP A 11 -2.09 2.38 -14.09
C TRP A 11 -2.72 2.07 -12.72
N ALA A 12 -3.34 0.91 -12.57
CA ALA A 12 -3.95 0.48 -11.31
C ALA A 12 -2.92 0.30 -10.20
N ARG A 13 -1.73 -0.24 -10.53
CA ARG A 13 -0.58 -0.32 -9.60
C ARG A 13 -0.16 1.06 -9.10
N ILE A 14 0.00 2.02 -10.00
CA ILE A 14 0.42 3.39 -9.63
C ILE A 14 -0.62 4.03 -8.71
N ILE A 15 -1.91 3.92 -9.06
CA ILE A 15 -2.98 4.49 -8.23
C ILE A 15 -3.04 3.82 -6.85
N ALA A 16 -2.89 2.49 -6.77
CA ALA A 16 -2.87 1.79 -5.49
C ALA A 16 -1.71 2.23 -4.60
N ILE A 17 -0.51 2.38 -5.15
CA ILE A 17 0.65 2.89 -4.41
C ILE A 17 0.39 4.31 -3.89
N VAL A 18 -0.15 5.20 -4.74
CA VAL A 18 -0.47 6.58 -4.33
C VAL A 18 -1.50 6.59 -3.20
N LEU A 19 -2.59 5.83 -3.32
CA LEU A 19 -3.64 5.75 -2.30
C LEU A 19 -3.11 5.18 -0.97
N PHE A 20 -2.33 4.11 -1.02
CA PHE A 20 -1.74 3.54 0.19
C PHE A 20 -0.73 4.49 0.83
N SER A 21 0.07 5.21 0.05
CA SER A 21 0.98 6.23 0.57
C SER A 21 0.24 7.38 1.24
N LEU A 22 -0.84 7.88 0.64
CA LEU A 22 -1.67 8.93 1.26
C LEU A 22 -2.32 8.44 2.55
N ALA A 23 -2.84 7.22 2.56
CA ALA A 23 -3.45 6.63 3.75
C ALA A 23 -2.43 6.37 4.87
N LEU A 24 -1.21 5.91 4.51
CA LEU A 24 -0.09 5.75 5.43
C LEU A 24 0.28 7.09 6.06
N LEU A 25 0.39 8.15 5.25
CA LEU A 25 0.73 9.49 5.70
C LEU A 25 -0.35 10.05 6.64
N ALA A 26 -1.63 9.91 6.27
CA ALA A 26 -2.76 10.27 7.11
C ALA A 26 -2.77 9.49 8.45
N ALA A 27 -2.44 8.20 8.43
CA ALA A 27 -2.35 7.39 9.64
C ALA A 27 -1.22 7.85 10.57
N THR A 28 -0.06 8.19 10.00
CA THR A 28 1.07 8.71 10.78
C THR A 28 0.77 10.08 11.39
N ILE A 29 0.05 10.95 10.67
CA ILE A 29 -0.42 12.24 11.22
C ILE A 29 -1.46 11.98 12.31
N GLY A 30 -2.44 11.10 12.06
CA GLY A 30 -3.49 10.75 13.01
C GLY A 30 -2.95 10.18 14.33
N LEU A 31 -1.84 9.44 14.28
CA LEU A 31 -1.17 8.90 15.46
C LEU A 31 -0.76 10.00 16.46
N VAL A 32 -0.34 11.16 15.96
CA VAL A 32 0.14 12.28 16.79
C VAL A 32 -0.98 13.30 17.02
N ALA A 33 -1.83 13.55 16.01
CA ALA A 33 -2.87 14.58 16.05
C ALA A 33 -4.10 14.19 16.90
N LEU A 34 -4.42 12.89 17.01
CA LEU A 34 -5.58 12.44 17.79
C LEU A 34 -5.21 12.25 19.27
N SER A 35 -5.95 12.96 20.13
CA SER A 35 -5.93 12.78 21.58
C SER A 35 -6.84 11.61 21.99
N GLY A 36 -6.43 10.86 23.01
CA GLY A 36 -7.17 9.70 23.50
C GLY A 36 -6.28 8.60 24.06
N ALA A 37 -6.90 7.55 24.61
CA ALA A 37 -6.19 6.40 25.15
C ALA A 37 -5.34 5.71 24.06
N PHE A 38 -4.12 5.28 24.43
CA PHE A 38 -3.19 4.64 23.50
C PHE A 38 -3.75 3.38 22.85
N VAL A 39 -4.63 2.65 23.56
CA VAL A 39 -5.33 1.46 23.05
C VAL A 39 -6.11 1.77 21.76
N ASN A 40 -6.67 2.98 21.64
CA ASN A 40 -7.43 3.39 20.46
C ASN A 40 -6.52 3.66 19.24
N LYS A 41 -5.20 3.76 19.44
CA LYS A 41 -4.20 3.95 18.40
C LYS A 41 -3.68 2.62 17.82
N ILE A 42 -3.99 1.49 18.45
CA ILE A 42 -3.56 0.16 17.99
C ILE A 42 -4.04 -0.12 16.56
N PRO A 43 -5.32 0.12 16.16
CA PRO A 43 -5.75 -0.09 14.78
C PRO A 43 -4.99 0.78 13.78
N MET A 44 -4.60 2.00 14.16
CA MET A 44 -3.80 2.88 13.31
C MET A 44 -2.39 2.34 13.11
N LEU A 45 -1.76 1.81 14.17
CA LEU A 45 -0.45 1.17 14.07
C LEU A 45 -0.50 -0.05 13.13
N VAL A 46 -1.51 -0.90 13.27
CA VAL A 46 -1.72 -2.05 12.37
C VAL A 46 -1.89 -1.58 10.93
N MET A 47 -2.68 -0.54 10.70
CA MET A 47 -2.89 0.02 9.36
C MET A 47 -1.59 0.56 8.74
N ILE A 48 -0.74 1.21 9.53
CA ILE A 48 0.58 1.70 9.11
C ILE A 48 1.45 0.53 8.63
N PHE A 49 1.54 -0.55 9.42
CA PHE A 49 2.34 -1.72 9.03
C PHE A 49 1.80 -2.39 7.75
N ILE A 50 0.49 -2.62 7.66
CA ILE A 50 -0.12 -3.28 6.49
C ILE A 50 0.10 -2.44 5.23
N TYR A 51 -0.12 -1.13 5.28
CA TYR A 51 0.05 -0.26 4.11
C TYR A 51 1.51 -0.06 3.72
N ALA A 52 2.44 -0.01 4.68
CA ALA A 52 3.87 -0.02 4.39
C ALA A 52 4.29 -1.29 3.64
N ILE A 53 3.82 -2.46 4.09
CA ILE A 53 4.07 -3.74 3.42
C ILE A 53 3.44 -3.75 2.02
N ALA A 54 2.21 -3.25 1.87
CA ALA A 54 1.54 -3.17 0.57
C ALA A 54 2.29 -2.28 -0.43
N ILE A 55 2.78 -1.12 0.01
CA ILE A 55 3.59 -0.21 -0.82
C ILE A 55 4.89 -0.89 -1.24
N TYR A 56 5.59 -1.53 -0.29
CA TYR A 56 6.80 -2.29 -0.58
C TYR A 56 6.54 -3.41 -1.59
N HIS A 57 5.49 -4.20 -1.38
CA HIS A 57 5.16 -5.34 -2.22
C HIS A 57 4.79 -4.89 -3.65
N LEU A 58 3.94 -3.87 -3.79
CA LEU A 58 3.46 -3.40 -5.09
C LEU A 58 4.48 -2.53 -5.84
N GLY A 59 5.37 -1.84 -5.14
CA GLY A 59 6.32 -0.90 -5.72
C GLY A 59 7.72 -1.48 -5.94
N PHE A 60 8.23 -2.24 -4.98
CA PHE A 60 9.67 -2.53 -4.88
C PHE A 60 10.01 -4.01 -4.87
N SER A 61 9.10 -4.88 -4.43
CA SER A 61 9.35 -6.33 -4.32
C SER A 61 9.74 -6.96 -5.66
N GLU A 62 10.85 -7.68 -5.66
CA GLU A 62 11.34 -8.43 -6.83
C GLU A 62 10.34 -9.50 -7.28
N SER A 63 9.68 -10.19 -6.33
CA SER A 63 8.66 -11.20 -6.66
C SER A 63 7.47 -10.60 -7.40
N TYR A 64 7.04 -9.40 -7.01
CA TYR A 64 5.92 -8.72 -7.65
C TYR A 64 6.33 -8.16 -9.03
N LYS A 65 7.56 -7.67 -9.17
CA LYS A 65 8.11 -7.28 -10.49
C LYS A 65 8.14 -8.46 -11.44
N ALA A 66 8.60 -9.64 -10.98
CA ALA A 66 8.61 -10.86 -11.77
C ALA A 66 7.20 -11.31 -12.16
N TYR A 67 6.24 -11.28 -11.21
CA TYR A 67 4.83 -11.55 -11.50
C TYR A 67 4.26 -10.60 -12.58
N PHE A 68 4.58 -9.32 -12.46
CA PHE A 68 4.11 -8.30 -13.39
C PHE A 68 4.69 -8.49 -14.80
N GLN A 69 5.98 -8.83 -14.91
CA GLN A 69 6.64 -9.16 -16.18
C GLN A 69 6.05 -10.43 -16.81
N TYR A 70 5.79 -11.47 -16.01
CA TYR A 70 5.14 -12.70 -16.48
C TYR A 70 3.74 -12.44 -17.06
N LYS A 71 2.93 -11.62 -16.39
CA LYS A 71 1.58 -11.27 -16.85
C LYS A 71 1.58 -10.28 -18.02
N ASN A 72 2.62 -9.47 -18.17
CA ASN A 72 2.73 -8.46 -19.22
C ASN A 72 4.09 -8.53 -19.95
N PRO A 73 4.36 -9.65 -20.67
CA PRO A 73 5.67 -9.94 -21.26
C PRO A 73 6.04 -9.05 -22.45
N ARG A 74 5.07 -8.28 -22.98
CA ARG A 74 5.29 -7.32 -24.07
C ARG A 74 5.58 -5.93 -23.49
N LYS A 75 6.87 -5.62 -23.37
CA LYS A 75 7.39 -4.28 -23.63
C LYS A 75 8.43 -4.38 -24.72
#